data_AF-V4BBN2-F1
#
_entry.id   AF-V4BBN2-F1
#
_cell.length_a   1.000
_cell.length_b   1.000
_cell.length_c   1.000
_cell.angle_alpha   90.00
_cell.angle_beta   90.00
_cell.angle_gamma   90.00
#
_symmetry.space_group_name_H-M   'P 1'
#
loop_
_entity.id
_entity.type
_entity.pdbx_description
1 polymer ?
#
loop_
_entity_poly.entity_id
_entity_poly.type
_entity_poly.pdbx_seq_one_letter_code
_entity_poly.pdbx_strand_id
1 'polypeptide(L)'
;MMMESNINSATILPPYEEELEPVDNLHWSPETANSIYLFWIPQLQASTPASDISSVYTALKRSQMISTWVGGDDSKTVISLDLDLYTRAYNLVHCRTDLRDKFIIHLGELHTIFAHLRAMGSFIENSGIDVSWLEADVYGPNTIRQIINCSHMKRSV
;
A
#
# COMPACT_ATOMS: atom_id res chain seq x y z
N MET A 1 -49.23 -38.26 -25.18
CA MET A 1 -49.15 -36.79 -25.07
C MET A 1 -48.01 -36.49 -24.12
N MET A 2 -46.81 -36.31 -24.68
CA MET A 2 -45.57 -36.05 -23.94
C MET A 2 -45.32 -34.54 -24.04
N MET A 3 -45.14 -33.86 -22.91
CA MET A 3 -44.69 -32.47 -22.87
C MET A 3 -43.16 -32.48 -22.95
N GLU A 4 -42.61 -32.03 -24.07
CA GLU A 4 -41.18 -31.73 -24.18
C GLU A 4 -40.91 -30.39 -23.48
N SER A 5 -40.13 -30.41 -22.40
CA SER A 5 -39.69 -29.19 -21.72
C SER A 5 -38.65 -28.48 -22.56
N ASN A 6 -39.03 -27.30 -23.05
CA ASN A 6 -38.20 -26.36 -23.79
C ASN A 6 -37.12 -25.76 -22.88
N ILE A 7 -35.97 -26.42 -22.78
CA ILE A 7 -34.77 -25.89 -22.13
C ILE A 7 -34.01 -25.10 -23.19
N ASN A 8 -34.40 -23.84 -23.43
CA ASN A 8 -33.60 -22.87 -24.18
C ASN A 8 -34.12 -21.45 -23.93
N SER A 9 -33.64 -20.78 -22.87
CA SER A 9 -33.36 -19.34 -22.89
C SER A 9 -32.78 -18.92 -21.53
N ALA A 10 -31.59 -19.42 -21.19
CA ALA A 10 -30.73 -18.64 -20.30
C ALA A 10 -30.06 -17.63 -21.22
N THR A 11 -30.47 -16.37 -21.16
CA THR A 11 -29.71 -15.26 -21.73
C THR A 11 -28.35 -15.27 -21.05
N ILE A 12 -27.36 -15.89 -21.68
CA ILE A 12 -25.96 -15.78 -21.32
C ILE A 12 -25.63 -14.31 -21.58
N LEU A 13 -25.52 -13.52 -20.51
CA LEU A 13 -24.92 -12.20 -20.62
C LEU A 13 -23.52 -12.41 -21.22
N PRO A 14 -23.14 -11.64 -22.26
CA PRO A 14 -21.77 -11.68 -22.74
C PRO A 14 -20.84 -11.39 -21.56
N PRO A 15 -19.66 -12.03 -21.51
CA PRO A 15 -18.68 -11.76 -20.47
C PRO A 15 -18.46 -10.25 -20.42
N TYR A 16 -18.58 -9.66 -19.23
CA TYR A 16 -18.19 -8.28 -19.01
C TYR A 16 -16.66 -8.23 -19.16
N GLU A 17 -16.20 -8.00 -20.38
CA GLU A 17 -14.85 -7.55 -20.63
C GLU A 17 -14.80 -6.10 -20.12
N GLU A 18 -14.51 -5.96 -18.83
CA GLU A 18 -13.89 -4.73 -18.36
C GLU A 18 -12.54 -4.69 -19.08
N GLU A 19 -12.51 -4.03 -20.23
CA GLU A 19 -11.26 -3.55 -20.81
C GLU A 19 -10.63 -2.70 -19.72
N LEU A 20 -9.75 -3.33 -18.93
CA LEU A 20 -8.75 -2.64 -18.16
C LEU A 20 -7.90 -1.93 -19.22
N GLU A 21 -8.33 -0.73 -19.61
CA GLU A 21 -7.46 0.27 -20.22
C GLU A 21 -6.16 0.15 -19.42
N PRO A 22 -5.05 -0.30 -20.02
CA PRO A 22 -3.78 -0.28 -19.32
C PRO A 22 -3.66 1.16 -18.86
N VAL A 23 -3.48 1.36 -17.55
CA VAL A 23 -3.26 2.69 -17.00
C VAL A 23 -1.87 3.12 -17.47
N ASP A 24 -1.76 3.41 -18.77
CA ASP A 24 -0.62 3.97 -19.48
C ASP A 24 -0.41 5.45 -19.09
N ASN A 25 -1.16 5.92 -18.08
CA ASN A 25 -0.91 7.15 -17.36
C ASN A 25 0.13 6.98 -16.24
N LEU A 26 0.73 5.79 -16.09
CA LEU A 26 1.95 5.61 -15.30
C LEU A 26 3.22 5.94 -16.08
N HIS A 27 3.13 6.86 -17.06
CA HIS A 27 4.31 7.58 -17.52
C HIS A 27 4.76 8.48 -16.36
N TRP A 28 5.57 7.92 -15.46
CA TRP A 28 6.28 8.71 -14.46
C TRP A 28 7.09 9.76 -15.22
N SER A 29 6.60 11.00 -15.22
CA SER A 29 7.38 12.16 -15.65
C SER A 29 8.72 12.11 -14.89
N PRO A 30 9.84 12.52 -15.48
CA PRO A 30 11.10 12.70 -14.76
C PRO A 30 10.95 13.56 -13.49
N GLU A 31 9.91 14.40 -13.43
CA GLU A 31 9.54 15.19 -12.24
C GLU A 31 8.99 14.32 -11.09
N THR A 32 8.36 13.19 -11.40
CA THR A 32 7.84 12.20 -10.46
C THR A 32 8.92 11.25 -9.92
N ALA A 33 10.12 11.27 -10.52
CA ALA A 33 11.26 10.44 -10.12
C ALA A 33 11.90 10.87 -8.79
N ASN A 34 11.55 12.04 -8.26
CA ASN A 34 11.94 12.50 -6.92
C ASN A 34 10.95 12.06 -5.83
N SER A 35 10.26 10.94 -6.03
CA SER A 35 9.49 10.28 -4.98
C SER A 35 10.45 9.72 -3.93
N ILE A 36 10.61 10.45 -2.83
CA ILE A 36 11.29 9.91 -1.66
C ILE A 36 10.30 8.95 -0.99
N TYR A 37 10.41 7.67 -1.33
CA TYR A 37 9.76 6.60 -0.59
C TYR A 37 10.38 6.53 0.80
N LEU A 38 9.83 7.31 1.73
CA LEU A 38 10.15 7.19 3.14
C LEU A 38 9.42 5.99 3.71
N PHE A 39 9.78 4.82 3.19
CA PHE A 39 9.31 3.55 3.72
C PHE A 39 9.77 3.35 5.16
N TRP A 40 10.89 3.98 5.53
CA TRP A 40 11.36 4.06 6.89
C TRP A 40 12.56 5.02 6.90
N ILE A 41 12.49 6.16 7.60
CA ILE A 41 13.72 6.81 8.04
C ILE A 41 14.05 6.16 9.40
N PRO A 42 15.13 5.37 9.53
CA PRO A 42 15.58 4.85 10.82
C PRO A 42 15.79 5.97 11.86
N GLN A 43 16.02 7.21 11.40
CA GLN A 43 16.23 8.39 12.25
C GLN A 43 14.98 8.95 12.96
N LEU A 44 13.76 8.44 12.70
CA LEU A 44 12.63 8.74 13.59
C LEU A 44 12.72 7.97 14.91
N GLN A 45 13.55 6.93 15.00
CA GLN A 45 13.65 6.08 16.19
C GLN A 45 14.62 6.58 17.27
N ALA A 46 15.36 7.68 17.06
CA ALA A 46 16.44 8.02 17.97
C ALA A 46 16.02 8.75 19.26
N SER A 47 14.83 9.38 19.36
CA SER A 47 14.51 10.12 20.61
C SER A 47 13.07 10.57 20.85
N THR A 48 12.11 10.31 19.97
CA THR A 48 10.72 10.77 20.21
C THR A 48 9.69 9.77 19.69
N PRO A 49 8.57 9.57 20.41
CA PRO A 49 7.47 8.78 19.90
C PRO A 49 7.04 9.32 18.53
N ALA A 50 6.84 8.45 17.54
CA ALA A 50 6.29 8.79 16.22
C ALA A 50 4.91 9.48 16.31
N SER A 51 4.32 9.55 17.51
CA SER A 51 3.07 10.21 17.82
C SER A 51 3.16 11.72 18.08
N ASP A 52 4.36 12.31 18.23
CA ASP A 52 4.47 13.76 18.46
C ASP A 52 4.52 14.55 17.15
N ILE A 53 3.68 15.59 17.02
CA ILE A 53 3.61 16.47 15.84
C ILE A 53 4.96 17.14 15.56
N SER A 54 5.75 17.43 16.60
CA SER A 54 7.10 17.99 16.44
C SER A 54 8.04 17.05 15.67
N SER A 55 7.86 15.74 15.87
CA SER A 55 8.66 14.69 15.22
C SER A 55 8.23 14.52 13.77
N VAL A 56 6.93 14.60 13.49
CA VAL A 56 6.39 14.62 12.12
C VAL A 56 6.92 15.84 11.35
N TYR A 57 6.89 17.03 11.96
CA TYR A 57 7.42 18.25 11.34
C TYR A 57 8.92 18.12 11.03
N THR A 58 9.69 17.61 11.98
CA THR A 58 11.14 17.41 11.82
C THR A 58 11.43 16.41 10.69
N ALA A 59 10.67 15.32 10.61
CA ALA A 59 10.79 14.35 9.52
C ALA A 59 10.50 15.02 8.17
N LEU A 60 9.38 15.73 8.03
CA LEU A 60 9.03 16.44 6.80
C LEU A 60 10.15 17.41 6.38
N LYS A 61 10.63 18.27 7.28
CA LYS A 61 11.72 19.22 6.97
C LYS A 61 13.00 18.52 6.51
N ARG A 62 13.36 17.38 7.09
CA ARG A 62 14.50 16.58 6.63
C ARG A 62 14.26 16.00 5.25
N SER A 63 13.07 15.47 4.98
CA SER A 63 12.68 14.99 3.64
C SER A 63 12.80 16.09 2.59
N GLN A 64 12.34 17.29 2.92
CA GLN A 64 12.51 18.46 2.05
C GLN A 64 13.97 18.78 1.79
N MET A 65 14.84 18.78 2.80
CA MET A 65 16.26 19.04 2.61
C MET A 65 16.90 18.05 1.64
N ILE A 66 16.49 16.78 1.70
CA ILE A 66 16.96 15.75 0.77
C ILE A 66 16.42 16.03 -0.63
N SER A 67 15.12 16.31 -0.77
CA SER A 67 14.54 16.67 -2.08
C SER A 67 15.25 17.86 -2.70
N THR A 68 15.51 18.93 -1.94
CA THR A 68 16.22 20.10 -2.43
C THR A 68 17.67 19.79 -2.81
N TRP A 69 18.33 18.89 -2.07
CA TRP A 69 19.69 18.49 -2.37
C TRP A 69 19.79 17.65 -3.66
N VAL A 70 18.81 16.79 -3.93
CA VAL A 70 18.79 15.94 -5.14
C VAL A 70 18.21 16.68 -6.35
N GLY A 71 17.10 17.39 -6.17
CA GLY A 71 16.27 17.95 -7.24
C GLY A 71 16.29 19.48 -7.35
N GLY A 72 17.05 20.18 -6.50
CA GLY A 72 17.11 21.65 -6.48
C GLY A 72 16.00 22.33 -5.66
N ASP A 73 16.13 23.64 -5.46
CA ASP A 73 15.32 24.41 -4.50
C ASP A 73 13.81 24.44 -4.81
N ASP A 74 13.42 24.27 -6.08
CA ASP A 74 12.03 24.25 -6.51
C ASP A 74 11.41 22.84 -6.52
N SER A 75 12.16 21.82 -6.09
CA SER A 75 11.65 20.45 -6.04
C SER A 75 10.57 20.27 -4.98
N LYS A 76 9.47 19.63 -5.37
CA LYS A 76 8.45 19.18 -4.43
C LYS A 76 8.86 17.86 -3.80
N THR A 77 8.61 17.73 -2.51
CA THR A 77 8.80 16.48 -1.78
C THR A 77 7.54 15.64 -1.85
N VAL A 78 7.59 14.55 -2.59
CA VAL A 78 6.54 13.52 -2.56
C VAL A 78 6.88 12.54 -1.43
N ILE A 79 5.92 12.28 -0.54
CA ILE A 79 6.09 11.37 0.60
C ILE A 79 4.86 10.48 0.78
N SER A 80 5.07 9.17 0.91
CA SER A 80 4.03 8.20 1.25
C SER A 80 4.14 7.80 2.72
N LEU A 81 3.03 7.84 3.47
CA LEU A 81 3.00 7.63 4.92
C LEU A 81 1.92 6.65 5.34
N ASP A 82 2.15 5.82 6.36
CA ASP A 82 1.10 4.98 6.95
C ASP A 82 -0.10 5.81 7.46
N LEU A 83 -1.27 5.19 7.62
CA LEU A 83 -2.53 5.92 7.83
C LEU A 83 -2.53 6.90 9.02
N ASP A 84 -1.94 6.50 10.15
CA ASP A 84 -1.87 7.36 11.34
C ASP A 84 -0.95 8.57 11.11
N LEU A 85 0.22 8.35 10.49
CA LEU A 85 1.17 9.41 10.19
C LEU A 85 0.71 10.29 9.03
N TYR A 86 0.05 9.71 8.03
CA TYR A 86 -0.59 10.40 6.91
C TYR A 86 -1.56 11.44 7.42
N THR A 87 -2.49 11.05 8.31
CA THR A 87 -3.52 11.96 8.82
C THR A 87 -2.90 13.16 9.54
N ARG A 88 -1.86 12.89 10.34
CA ARG A 88 -1.11 13.93 11.08
C ARG A 88 -0.33 14.85 10.15
N ALA A 89 0.43 14.29 9.22
CA ALA A 89 1.25 15.03 8.28
C ALA A 89 0.39 15.84 7.30
N TYR A 90 -0.72 15.27 6.82
CA TYR A 90 -1.68 15.93 5.97
C TYR A 90 -2.24 17.18 6.65
N ASN A 91 -2.74 17.05 7.89
CA ASN A 91 -3.25 18.19 8.66
C ASN A 91 -2.17 19.25 8.88
N LEU A 92 -0.95 18.84 9.23
CA LEU A 92 0.18 19.74 9.45
C LEU A 92 0.55 20.53 8.19
N VAL A 93 0.63 19.86 7.04
CA VAL A 93 0.92 20.50 5.74
C VAL A 93 -0.22 21.42 5.31
N HIS A 94 -1.47 21.03 5.54
CA HIS A 94 -2.63 21.85 5.19
C HIS A 94 -2.75 23.12 6.04
N CYS A 95 -2.37 23.06 7.32
CA CYS A 95 -2.42 24.21 8.23
C CYS A 95 -1.23 25.17 8.09
N ARG A 96 -0.18 24.80 7.34
CA ARG A 96 1.08 25.54 7.27
C ARG A 96 1.46 25.92 5.84
N THR A 97 1.41 27.21 5.53
CA THR A 97 1.76 27.75 4.22
C THR A 97 3.22 27.49 3.83
N ASP A 98 4.15 27.39 4.80
CA ASP A 98 5.56 27.07 4.55
C ASP A 98 5.80 25.64 4.01
N LEU A 99 4.82 24.74 4.18
CA LEU A 99 4.88 23.35 3.75
C LEU A 99 3.93 23.04 2.59
N ARG A 100 2.77 23.71 2.53
CA ARG A 100 1.68 23.37 1.61
C ARG A 100 2.10 23.28 0.14
N ASP A 101 2.94 24.20 -0.32
CA ASP A 101 3.35 24.25 -1.74
C ASP A 101 4.56 23.35 -2.05
N LYS A 102 5.21 22.84 -0.99
CA LYS A 102 6.47 22.09 -1.04
C LYS A 102 6.29 20.58 -0.91
N PHE A 103 5.12 20.12 -0.46
CA PHE A 103 4.85 18.71 -0.20
C PHE A 103 3.67 18.19 -1.00
N ILE A 104 3.81 16.94 -1.46
CA ILE A 104 2.72 16.11 -1.95
C ILE A 104 2.67 14.89 -1.04
N ILE A 105 1.61 14.78 -0.25
CA ILE A 105 1.46 13.70 0.75
C ILE A 105 0.53 12.63 0.20
N HIS A 106 1.02 11.40 0.15
CA HIS A 106 0.28 10.21 -0.28
C HIS A 106 0.03 9.27 0.90
N LEU A 107 -1.10 8.59 0.87
CA LEU A 107 -1.36 7.48 1.78
C LEU A 107 -0.48 6.31 1.37
N GLY A 108 0.26 5.75 2.32
CA GLY A 108 1.11 4.59 2.17
C GLY A 108 0.25 3.33 2.07
N GLU A 109 0.19 2.77 0.87
CA GLU A 109 -0.66 1.61 0.56
C GLU A 109 -0.19 0.31 1.22
N LEU A 110 1.08 0.23 1.63
CA LEU A 110 1.65 -0.98 2.21
C LEU A 110 0.89 -1.47 3.44
N HIS A 111 0.54 -0.57 4.37
CA HIS A 111 -0.18 -0.97 5.58
C HIS A 111 -1.59 -1.46 5.23
N THR A 112 -2.25 -0.79 4.28
CA THR A 112 -3.56 -1.20 3.76
C THR A 112 -3.50 -2.58 3.11
N ILE A 113 -2.48 -2.84 2.30
CA ILE A 113 -2.22 -4.14 1.67
C ILE A 113 -1.98 -5.21 2.74
N PHE A 114 -1.14 -4.94 3.75
CA PHE A 114 -0.91 -5.89 4.84
C PHE A 114 -2.16 -6.18 5.67
N ALA A 115 -2.97 -5.16 5.95
CA ALA A 115 -4.25 -5.32 6.66
C ALA A 115 -5.22 -6.18 5.83
N HIS A 116 -5.28 -5.95 4.52
CA HIS A 116 -6.11 -6.72 3.60
C HIS A 116 -5.64 -8.18 3.49
N LEU A 117 -4.34 -8.41 3.28
CA LEU A 117 -3.76 -9.75 3.24
C LEU A 117 -3.96 -10.49 4.57
N ARG A 118 -3.87 -9.79 5.71
CA ARG A 118 -4.17 -10.39 7.02
C ARG A 118 -5.65 -10.78 7.13
N ALA A 119 -6.56 -9.93 6.67
CA ALA A 119 -7.98 -10.25 6.66
C ALA A 119 -8.30 -11.45 5.76
N MET A 120 -7.69 -11.53 4.57
CA MET A 120 -7.77 -12.69 3.69
C MET A 120 -7.21 -13.95 4.38
N GLY A 121 -6.03 -13.86 5.00
CA GLY A 121 -5.42 -14.95 5.75
C GLY A 121 -6.33 -15.48 6.85
N SER A 122 -6.92 -14.60 7.65
CA SER A 122 -7.91 -14.97 8.68
C SER A 122 -9.21 -15.52 8.10
N PHE A 123 -9.63 -15.09 6.91
CA PHE A 123 -10.81 -15.63 6.23
C PHE A 123 -10.59 -17.07 5.74
N ILE A 124 -9.40 -17.37 5.22
CA ILE A 124 -9.06 -18.72 4.74
C ILE A 124 -8.51 -19.63 5.84
N GLU A 125 -8.26 -19.10 7.03
CA GLU A 125 -7.80 -19.87 8.18
C GLU A 125 -8.84 -20.93 8.53
N ASN A 126 -8.40 -22.19 8.66
CA ASN A 126 -9.25 -23.37 8.86
C ASN A 126 -10.17 -23.76 7.69
N SER A 127 -9.94 -23.23 6.47
CA SER A 127 -10.64 -23.69 5.27
C SER A 127 -10.21 -25.08 4.77
N GLY A 128 -9.13 -25.65 5.33
CA GLY A 128 -8.50 -26.87 4.83
C GLY A 128 -7.50 -26.64 3.69
N ILE A 129 -7.32 -25.38 3.26
CA ILE A 129 -6.32 -25.01 2.25
C ILE A 129 -4.88 -25.28 2.73
N ASP A 130 -4.64 -25.16 4.03
CA ASP A 130 -3.37 -25.48 4.68
C ASP A 130 -3.03 -26.98 4.57
N VAL A 131 -4.02 -27.84 4.78
CA VAL A 131 -3.89 -29.29 4.57
C VAL A 131 -3.65 -29.58 3.09
N SER A 132 -4.39 -28.93 2.20
CA SER A 132 -4.25 -29.13 0.74
C SER A 132 -2.85 -28.74 0.24
N TRP A 133 -2.29 -27.62 0.72
CA TRP A 133 -0.93 -27.20 0.37
C TRP A 133 0.15 -28.10 0.96
N LEU A 134 -0.09 -28.67 2.14
CA LEU A 134 0.82 -29.60 2.79
C LEU A 134 0.83 -30.96 2.07
N GLU A 135 -0.36 -31.50 1.74
CA GLU A 135 -0.50 -32.79 1.04
C GLU A 135 0.05 -32.73 -0.39
N ALA A 136 -0.08 -31.57 -1.05
CA ALA A 136 0.50 -31.33 -2.37
C ALA A 136 2.02 -31.02 -2.34
N ASP A 137 2.65 -31.06 -1.16
CA ASP A 137 4.08 -30.76 -0.93
C ASP A 137 4.53 -29.40 -1.51
N VAL A 138 3.60 -28.43 -1.56
CA VAL A 138 3.87 -27.09 -2.11
C VAL A 138 4.63 -26.24 -1.10
N TYR A 139 4.20 -26.29 0.16
CA TYR A 139 4.79 -25.52 1.25
C TYR A 139 4.88 -26.33 2.53
N GLY A 140 5.98 -26.18 3.25
CA GLY A 140 6.11 -26.75 4.59
C GLY A 140 5.19 -26.07 5.62
N PRO A 141 4.88 -26.75 6.75
CA PRO A 141 3.93 -26.25 7.75
C PRO A 141 4.24 -24.86 8.29
N ASN A 142 5.53 -24.53 8.46
CA ASN A 142 5.96 -23.23 8.96
C ASN A 142 5.74 -22.11 7.94
N THR A 143 5.98 -22.39 6.65
CA THR A 143 5.77 -21.42 5.57
C THR A 143 4.28 -21.14 5.40
N ILE A 144 3.43 -22.17 5.42
CA ILE A 144 1.97 -22.02 5.39
C ILE A 144 1.50 -21.12 6.53
N ARG A 145 1.96 -21.39 7.76
CA ARG A 145 1.60 -20.57 8.93
C ARG A 145 2.04 -19.11 8.76
N GLN A 146 3.20 -18.86 8.17
CA GLN A 146 3.69 -17.50 7.90
C GLN A 146 2.88 -16.79 6.80
N ILE A 147 2.49 -17.51 5.75
CA ILE A 147 1.67 -16.97 4.65
C ILE A 147 0.28 -16.57 5.17
N ILE A 148 -0.41 -17.49 5.85
CA ILE A 148 -1.73 -17.23 6.45
C ILE A 148 -1.64 -16.07 7.46
N ASN A 149 -0.58 -16.02 8.26
CA ASN A 149 -0.41 -14.94 9.23
C ASN A 149 0.08 -13.61 8.62
N CYS A 150 0.35 -13.57 7.31
CA CYS A 150 0.94 -12.42 6.65
C CYS A 150 2.29 -11.97 7.27
N SER A 151 3.05 -12.92 7.83
CA SER A 151 4.37 -12.70 8.43
C SER A 151 5.52 -13.27 7.58
N HIS A 152 5.19 -13.88 6.44
CA HIS A 152 6.18 -14.40 5.49
C HIS A 152 6.96 -13.28 4.78
N MET A 153 6.31 -12.14 4.52
CA MET A 153 7.00 -10.98 3.96
C MET A 153 7.87 -10.33 5.02
N LYS A 154 9.19 -10.43 4.86
CA LYS A 154 10.12 -9.69 5.70
C LYS A 154 10.02 -8.21 5.38
N ARG A 155 9.72 -7.40 6.38
CA ARG A 155 10.03 -5.96 6.32
C ARG A 155 11.56 -5.87 6.32
N SER A 156 12.14 -5.16 5.35
CA SER A 156 13.54 -4.77 5.50
C SER A 156 13.60 -3.86 6.73
N VAL A 157 14.30 -4.33 7.76
CA VAL A 157 14.82 -3.48 8.83
C VAL A 157 16.04 -2.74 8.28
#